data_AF-A0A9X3ZI49-F1
#
_entry.id   AF-A0A9X3ZI49-F1
#
_cell.length_a   1.000
_cell.length_b   1.000
_cell.length_c   1.000
_cell.angle_alpha   90.00
_cell.angle_beta   90.00
_cell.angle_gamma   90.00
#
_symmetry.space_group_name_H-M   'P 1'
#
loop_
_entity.id
_entity.type
_entity.pdbx_description
1 polymer ?
#
loop_
_entity_poly.entity_id
_entity_poly.type
_entity_poly.pdbx_seq_one_letter_code
_entity_poly.pdbx_strand_id
1 'polypeptide(L)'
;MYENRNDTLVELWERYSSLLWEDSKHKEACGTYIDEIHRFMLKSGHKNYDNVLLDKLTVHFRQKGNRNSTINRKFASLSKILRKHHRNGELGRLPEFKKLPERNARIRFFTPDEEQNMLNELEEIDPHYAQLSRFLVESGARIGEALKLNWCDIDGDYVTFWETKSSQPRTIPLSERARKVIAEQRKKRSRKSGPFQDIPYYKFRGGWNSAKERTHMRDDRNVVPHVLRHTCASRLAQSGVDIKRIQEFLGHRTLSMTLRYAHLSPKHLDVCAEALNNFKS
;
A
#
# COMPACT_ATOMS: atom_id res chain seq x y z
N MET A 1 43.15 11.47 7.19
CA MET A 1 42.34 12.46 7.94
C MET A 1 41.07 12.67 7.15
N TYR A 2 39.90 12.44 7.72
CA TYR A 2 38.63 12.72 7.05
C TYR A 2 38.31 14.20 7.25
N GLU A 3 38.35 15.00 6.18
CA GLU A 3 37.74 16.33 6.20
C GLU A 3 36.23 16.15 6.38
N ASN A 4 35.72 16.42 7.59
CA ASN A 4 34.27 16.55 7.80
C ASN A 4 33.81 17.80 7.04
N ARG A 5 33.46 17.63 5.77
CA ARG A 5 32.70 18.65 5.04
C ARG A 5 31.38 18.83 5.78
N ASN A 6 31.13 20.05 6.25
CA ASN A 6 29.93 20.40 6.98
C ASN A 6 28.77 20.65 5.99
N ASP A 7 28.58 19.71 5.06
CA ASP A 7 27.59 19.79 3.99
C ASP A 7 26.17 19.81 4.59
N THR A 8 25.38 20.79 4.20
CA THR A 8 23.98 20.92 4.60
C THR A 8 23.11 19.85 3.93
N LEU A 9 21.95 19.54 4.52
CA LEU A 9 21.02 18.57 3.92
C LEU A 9 20.54 18.95 2.51
N VAL A 10 20.48 20.24 2.19
CA VAL A 10 20.10 20.71 0.84
C VAL A 10 21.21 20.40 -0.15
N GLU A 11 22.48 20.70 0.19
CA GLU A 11 23.62 20.34 -0.66
C GLU A 11 23.75 18.82 -0.84
N LEU A 12 23.52 18.06 0.23
CA LEU A 12 23.49 16.60 0.15
C LEU A 12 22.32 16.09 -0.72
N TRP A 13 21.17 16.76 -0.69
CA TRP A 13 20.04 16.45 -1.55
C TRP A 13 20.36 16.73 -3.02
N GLU A 14 20.89 17.91 -3.35
CA GLU A 14 21.29 18.28 -4.71
C GLU A 14 22.33 17.30 -5.27
N ARG A 15 23.34 16.94 -4.46
CA ARG A 15 24.41 16.01 -4.87
C ARG A 15 23.92 14.58 -5.10
N TYR A 16 22.99 14.08 -4.26
CA TYR A 16 22.68 12.65 -4.22
C TYR A 16 21.27 12.28 -4.71
N SER A 17 20.34 13.22 -4.83
CA SER A 17 18.93 12.90 -5.10
C SER A 17 18.72 12.17 -6.42
N SER A 18 19.34 12.64 -7.52
CA SER A 18 19.21 12.01 -8.85
C SER A 18 19.94 10.67 -8.97
N LEU A 19 20.97 10.43 -8.14
CA LEU A 19 21.64 9.13 -8.08
C LEU A 19 20.82 8.12 -7.25
N LEU A 20 20.21 8.58 -6.17
CA LEU A 20 19.52 7.72 -5.21
C LEU A 20 18.07 7.42 -5.60
N TRP A 21 17.43 8.30 -6.37
CA TRP A 21 16.03 8.15 -6.78
C TRP A 21 15.82 8.51 -8.24
N GLU A 22 15.08 7.65 -8.94
CA GLU A 22 14.48 7.96 -10.24
C GLU A 22 13.41 9.04 -10.11
N ASP A 23 13.25 9.84 -11.17
CA ASP A 23 12.24 10.89 -11.23
C ASP A 23 10.84 10.31 -11.10
N SER A 24 10.20 10.67 -9.99
CA SER A 24 8.92 10.13 -9.56
C SER A 24 8.33 10.96 -8.43
N LYS A 25 7.00 10.84 -8.23
CA LYS A 25 6.31 11.40 -7.06
C LYS A 25 6.91 10.96 -5.72
N HIS A 26 7.58 9.80 -5.69
CA HIS A 26 8.28 9.33 -4.51
C HIS A 26 9.56 10.15 -4.22
N LYS A 27 10.32 10.52 -5.25
CA LYS A 27 11.48 11.43 -5.14
C LYS A 27 11.06 12.79 -4.61
N GLU A 28 9.99 13.36 -5.17
CA GLU A 28 9.41 14.64 -4.71
C GLU A 28 9.01 14.60 -3.23
N ALA A 29 8.33 13.52 -2.80
CA ALA A 29 7.96 13.34 -1.39
C ALA A 29 9.19 13.23 -0.48
N CYS A 30 10.23 12.50 -0.91
CA CYS A 30 11.50 12.43 -0.18
C CYS A 30 12.15 13.81 -0.07
N GLY A 31 12.15 14.61 -1.13
CA GLY A 31 12.69 15.98 -1.11
C GLY A 31 11.95 16.86 -0.10
N THR A 32 10.63 16.80 -0.09
CA THR A 32 9.81 17.52 0.90
C THR A 32 10.17 17.11 2.34
N TYR A 33 10.45 15.83 2.59
CA TYR A 33 10.87 15.35 3.92
C TYR A 33 12.24 15.89 4.31
N ILE A 34 13.19 15.93 3.37
CA ILE A 34 14.53 16.45 3.62
C ILE A 34 14.50 17.96 3.85
N ASP A 35 13.71 18.72 3.09
CA ASP A 35 13.51 20.15 3.30
C ASP A 35 12.92 20.44 4.68
N GLU A 36 11.92 19.67 5.11
CA GLU A 36 11.33 19.84 6.45
C GLU A 36 12.34 19.59 7.57
N ILE A 37 13.18 18.55 7.42
CA ILE A 37 14.26 18.24 8.37
C ILE A 37 15.31 19.35 8.36
N HIS A 38 15.70 19.84 7.18
CA HIS A 38 16.68 20.91 7.04
C HIS A 38 16.20 22.20 7.73
N ARG A 39 14.94 22.62 7.49
CA ARG A 39 14.35 23.78 8.17
C ARG A 39 14.33 23.61 9.69
N PHE A 40 14.09 22.40 10.20
CA PHE A 40 14.19 22.12 11.63
C PHE A 40 15.62 22.29 12.15
N MET A 41 16.62 21.79 11.42
CA MET A 41 18.04 21.96 11.79
C MET A 41 18.44 23.44 11.85
N LEU A 42 18.03 24.24 10.86
CA LEU A 42 18.25 25.69 10.86
C LEU A 42 17.63 26.37 12.09
N LYS A 43 16.36 26.06 12.39
CA LYS A 43 15.65 26.67 13.53
C LYS A 43 16.22 26.25 14.89
N SER A 44 16.67 25.00 15.02
CA SER A 44 17.21 24.47 16.28
C SER A 44 18.70 24.74 16.48
N GLY A 45 19.39 25.27 15.46
CA GLY A 45 20.85 25.46 15.47
C GLY A 45 21.64 24.14 15.49
N HIS A 46 21.00 22.99 15.27
CA HIS A 46 21.65 21.69 15.35
C HIS A 46 22.43 21.40 14.06
N LYS A 47 23.76 21.36 14.16
CA LYS A 47 24.66 21.23 12.98
C LYS A 47 25.06 19.80 12.65
N ASN A 48 25.07 18.90 13.62
CA ASN A 48 25.64 17.55 13.47
C ASN A 48 24.58 16.49 13.14
N TYR A 49 24.96 15.49 12.34
CA TYR A 49 24.12 14.32 12.04
C TYR A 49 24.32 13.21 13.08
N ASP A 50 23.80 13.41 14.30
CA ASP A 50 23.96 12.50 15.43
C ASP A 50 22.62 11.93 15.94
N ASN A 51 22.69 11.06 16.96
CA ASN A 51 21.49 10.51 17.59
C ASN A 51 20.65 11.59 18.27
N VAL A 52 21.28 12.66 18.78
CA VAL A 52 20.60 13.79 19.42
C VAL A 52 19.69 14.51 18.43
N LEU A 53 20.12 14.67 17.17
CA LEU A 53 19.27 15.19 16.10
C LEU A 53 18.04 14.31 15.88
N LEU A 54 18.21 12.98 15.82
CA LEU A 54 17.11 12.05 15.59
C LEU A 54 16.09 12.09 16.74
N ASP A 55 16.53 12.22 17.98
CA ASP A 55 15.65 12.36 19.14
C ASP A 55 14.85 13.67 19.09
N LYS A 56 15.54 14.79 18.80
CA LYS A 56 14.90 16.11 18.61
C LYS A 56 13.87 16.10 17.47
N LEU A 57 14.21 15.49 16.33
CA LEU A 57 13.29 15.34 15.19
C LEU A 57 12.09 14.46 15.55
N THR A 58 12.31 13.39 16.31
CA THR A 58 11.22 12.52 16.78
C THR A 58 10.22 13.30 17.64
N VAL A 59 10.71 14.10 18.59
CA VAL A 59 9.87 14.96 19.43
C VAL A 59 9.13 16.00 18.56
N HIS A 60 9.85 16.67 17.66
CA HIS A 60 9.26 17.68 16.77
C HIS A 60 8.13 17.10 15.90
N PHE A 61 8.36 15.94 15.27
CA PHE A 61 7.35 15.33 14.42
C PHE A 61 6.15 14.79 15.20
N ARG A 62 6.36 14.32 16.44
CA ARG A 62 5.25 13.95 17.34
C ARG A 62 4.40 15.16 17.73
N GLN A 63 5.02 16.30 18.05
CA GLN A 63 4.31 17.55 18.34
C GLN A 63 3.48 18.04 17.15
N LYS A 64 3.94 17.79 15.92
CA LYS A 64 3.18 18.02 14.68
C LYS A 64 2.06 17.00 14.42
N GLY A 65 1.86 16.00 15.29
CA GLY A 65 0.84 14.97 15.11
C GLY A 65 1.19 13.88 14.09
N ASN A 66 2.46 13.75 13.68
CA ASN A 66 2.85 12.68 12.74
C ASN A 66 2.77 11.31 13.41
N ARG A 67 2.13 10.36 12.73
CA ARG A 67 2.16 8.94 13.10
C ARG A 67 3.58 8.39 12.99
N ASN A 68 3.91 7.37 13.79
CA ASN A 68 5.22 6.71 13.75
C ASN A 68 5.60 6.23 12.33
N SER A 69 4.64 5.75 11.53
CA SER A 69 4.88 5.36 10.14
C SER A 69 5.27 6.53 9.22
N THR A 70 4.79 7.74 9.49
CA THR A 70 5.20 8.96 8.77
C THR A 70 6.61 9.36 9.19
N ILE A 71 6.93 9.29 10.49
CA ILE A 71 8.27 9.58 11.02
C ILE A 71 9.30 8.60 10.44
N ASN A 72 9.00 7.30 10.44
CA ASN A 72 9.84 6.25 9.86
C ASN A 72 10.11 6.49 8.37
N ARG A 73 9.13 6.98 7.60
CA ARG A 73 9.31 7.34 6.19
C ARG A 73 10.26 8.52 6.00
N LYS A 74 10.13 9.57 6.81
CA LYS A 74 11.04 10.73 6.81
C LYS A 74 12.48 10.30 7.16
N PHE A 75 12.63 9.49 8.20
CA PHE A 75 13.92 8.93 8.59
C PHE A 75 14.50 7.98 7.55
N ALA A 76 13.69 7.24 6.80
CA ALA A 76 14.19 6.41 5.71
C ALA A 76 14.83 7.26 4.59
N SER A 77 14.22 8.40 4.23
CA SER A 77 14.79 9.34 3.25
C SER A 77 16.12 9.92 3.75
N LEU A 78 16.14 10.44 4.99
CA LEU A 78 17.36 10.97 5.62
C LEU A 78 18.47 9.91 5.68
N SER A 79 18.12 8.71 6.15
CA SER A 79 19.07 7.61 6.30
C SER A 79 19.69 7.19 4.97
N LYS A 80 18.95 7.24 3.86
CA LYS A 80 19.48 6.89 2.54
C LYS A 80 20.56 7.86 2.07
N ILE A 81 20.37 9.16 2.32
CA ILE A 81 21.33 10.23 2.00
C ILE A 81 22.57 10.09 2.88
N LEU A 82 22.39 10.03 4.21
CA LEU A 82 23.52 9.96 5.14
C LEU A 82 24.34 8.68 4.96
N ARG A 83 23.70 7.54 4.63
CA ARG A 83 24.44 6.31 4.27
C ARG A 83 25.28 6.47 3.01
N LYS A 84 24.81 7.23 2.01
CA LYS A 84 25.60 7.51 0.80
C LYS A 84 26.79 8.41 1.13
N HIS A 85 26.57 9.47 1.88
CA HIS A 85 27.61 10.39 2.33
C HIS A 85 28.68 9.67 3.19
N HIS A 86 28.25 8.80 4.11
CA HIS A 86 29.15 7.93 4.88
C HIS A 86 29.95 6.95 4.01
N ARG A 87 29.31 6.30 3.02
CA ARG A 87 30.03 5.42 2.08
C ARG A 87 31.09 6.14 1.25
N ASN A 88 30.91 7.44 1.00
CA ASN A 88 31.90 8.26 0.32
C ASN A 88 33.04 8.71 1.27
N GLY A 89 33.00 8.38 2.56
CA GLY A 89 34.00 8.77 3.57
C GLY A 89 33.84 10.19 4.10
N GLU A 90 32.80 10.92 3.70
CA GLU A 90 32.62 12.34 4.04
C GLU A 90 31.87 12.54 5.37
N LEU A 91 31.31 11.46 5.94
CA LEU A 91 30.67 11.43 7.25
C LEU A 91 31.36 10.38 8.14
N GLY A 92 32.01 10.83 9.22
CA GLY A 92 32.79 9.94 10.09
C GLY A 92 31.99 8.89 10.87
N ARG A 93 30.74 9.19 11.25
CA ARG A 93 29.87 8.24 11.96
C ARG A 93 28.42 8.40 11.52
N LEU A 94 27.79 7.28 11.17
CA LEU A 94 26.36 7.25 10.86
C LEU A 94 25.53 7.15 12.16
N PRO A 95 24.46 7.95 12.34
CA PRO A 95 23.55 7.79 13.46
C PRO A 95 22.71 6.52 13.35
N GLU A 96 22.21 6.04 14.48
CA GLU A 96 21.46 4.79 14.55
C GLU A 96 19.98 5.00 14.23
N PHE A 97 19.58 4.61 13.02
CA PHE A 97 18.19 4.73 12.56
C PHE A 97 17.31 3.59 13.09
N LYS A 98 16.85 3.70 14.33
CA LYS A 98 15.84 2.78 14.90
C LYS A 98 14.46 3.09 14.35
N LYS A 99 13.76 2.07 13.84
CA LYS A 99 12.35 2.21 13.44
C LYS A 99 11.49 2.36 14.69
N LEU A 100 10.66 3.39 14.70
CA LEU A 100 9.63 3.54 15.72
C LEU A 100 8.57 2.45 15.56
N PRO A 101 8.02 1.90 16.66
CA PRO A 101 7.01 0.87 16.60
C PRO A 101 5.75 1.41 15.91
N GLU A 102 5.29 0.72 14.88
CA GLU A 102 4.05 1.03 14.18
C GLU A 102 2.94 0.16 14.75
N ARG A 103 1.88 0.78 15.29
CA ARG A 103 0.69 0.03 15.69
C ARG A 103 0.03 -0.51 14.42
N ASN A 104 -0.05 -1.83 14.30
CA ASN A 104 -0.91 -2.46 13.31
C ASN A 104 -2.36 -2.14 13.71
N ALA A 105 -2.94 -1.09 13.12
CA ALA A 105 -4.36 -0.83 13.27
C ALA A 105 -5.14 -2.09 12.82
N ARG A 106 -6.23 -2.42 13.52
CA ARG A 106 -7.16 -3.47 13.06
C ARG A 106 -7.51 -3.14 11.61
N ILE A 107 -7.33 -4.11 10.73
CA ILE A 107 -7.64 -3.92 9.32
C ILE A 107 -9.16 -3.79 9.20
N ARG A 108 -9.60 -2.67 8.63
CA ARG A 108 -10.99 -2.49 8.22
C ARG A 108 -11.24 -3.29 6.94
N PHE A 109 -12.31 -4.09 6.95
CA PHE A 109 -12.87 -4.81 5.80
C PHE A 109 -14.39 -4.80 5.92
N PHE A 110 -15.12 -4.93 4.81
CA PHE A 110 -16.58 -4.88 4.82
C PHE A 110 -17.23 -6.17 5.32
N THR A 111 -18.34 -6.04 6.05
CA THR A 111 -19.31 -7.13 6.20
C THR A 111 -20.04 -7.38 4.86
N PRO A 112 -20.73 -8.52 4.70
CA PRO A 112 -21.54 -8.77 3.49
C PRO A 112 -22.56 -7.65 3.21
N ASP A 113 -23.26 -7.18 4.24
CA ASP A 113 -24.27 -6.12 4.10
C ASP A 113 -23.65 -4.76 3.76
N GLU A 114 -22.54 -4.39 4.40
CA GLU A 114 -21.82 -3.16 4.09
C GLU A 114 -21.31 -3.15 2.66
N GLU A 115 -20.76 -4.28 2.19
CA GLU A 115 -20.31 -4.41 0.82
C GLU A 115 -21.47 -4.25 -0.16
N GLN A 116 -22.59 -4.95 0.07
CA GLN A 116 -23.72 -4.88 -0.84
C GLN A 116 -24.32 -3.47 -0.88
N ASN A 117 -24.50 -2.82 0.26
CA ASN A 117 -24.97 -1.43 0.33
C ASN A 117 -24.02 -0.47 -0.39
N MET A 118 -22.70 -0.63 -0.19
CA MET A 118 -21.70 0.18 -0.88
C MET A 118 -21.74 -0.03 -2.40
N LEU A 119 -21.91 -1.28 -2.86
CA LEU A 119 -22.00 -1.58 -4.29
C LEU A 119 -23.28 -1.00 -4.92
N ASN A 120 -24.43 -1.08 -4.23
CA ASN A 120 -25.69 -0.48 -4.69
C ASN A 120 -25.55 1.04 -4.83
N GLU A 121 -25.00 1.72 -3.82
CA GLU A 121 -24.80 3.18 -3.87
C GLU A 121 -23.83 3.61 -4.98
N LEU A 122 -22.80 2.80 -5.23
CA LEU A 122 -21.88 3.06 -6.34
C LEU A 122 -22.57 2.83 -7.68
N GLU A 123 -23.48 1.87 -7.80
CA GLU A 123 -24.22 1.56 -9.03
C GLU A 123 -25.17 2.70 -9.40
N GLU A 124 -25.86 3.27 -8.42
CA GLU A 124 -26.70 4.47 -8.58
C GLU A 124 -25.90 5.70 -9.01
N ILE A 125 -24.64 5.82 -8.59
CA ILE A 125 -23.76 6.92 -8.99
C ILE A 125 -23.22 6.71 -10.41
N ASP A 126 -22.64 5.53 -10.65
CA ASP A 126 -22.13 5.09 -11.94
C ASP A 126 -21.95 3.56 -11.92
N PRO A 127 -22.67 2.80 -12.76
CA PRO A 127 -22.53 1.35 -12.85
C PRO A 127 -21.07 0.87 -13.06
N HIS A 128 -20.21 1.66 -13.70
CA HIS A 128 -18.79 1.34 -13.84
C HIS A 128 -18.05 1.33 -12.50
N TYR A 129 -18.44 2.18 -11.54
CA TYR A 129 -17.80 2.22 -10.23
C TYR A 129 -18.18 0.99 -9.39
N ALA A 130 -19.42 0.54 -9.48
CA ALA A 130 -19.86 -0.72 -8.87
C ALA A 130 -19.14 -1.93 -9.49
N GLN A 131 -19.06 -1.99 -10.82
CA GLN A 131 -18.34 -3.04 -11.55
C GLN A 131 -16.85 -3.08 -11.19
N LEU A 132 -16.15 -1.94 -11.20
CA LEU A 132 -14.76 -1.85 -10.74
C LEU A 132 -14.63 -2.32 -9.30
N SER A 133 -15.51 -1.87 -8.41
CA SER A 133 -15.44 -2.22 -6.99
C SER A 133 -15.68 -3.71 -6.75
N ARG A 134 -16.64 -4.32 -7.46
CA ARG A 134 -16.88 -5.77 -7.44
C ARG A 134 -15.65 -6.53 -7.93
N PHE A 135 -15.04 -6.11 -9.04
CA PHE A 135 -13.81 -6.70 -9.53
C PHE A 135 -12.68 -6.64 -8.49
N LEU A 136 -12.51 -5.51 -7.79
CA LEU A 136 -11.48 -5.34 -6.76
C LEU A 136 -11.69 -6.26 -5.55
N VAL A 137 -12.93 -6.50 -5.12
CA VAL A 137 -13.24 -7.44 -4.03
C VAL A 137 -12.99 -8.88 -4.45
N GLU A 138 -13.35 -9.25 -5.67
CA GLU A 138 -13.23 -10.65 -6.13
C GLU A 138 -11.79 -11.03 -6.51
N SER A 139 -11.00 -10.08 -7.03
CA SER A 139 -9.61 -10.31 -7.47
C SER A 139 -8.56 -9.91 -6.44
N GLY A 140 -8.94 -9.13 -5.44
CA GLY A 140 -8.00 -8.50 -4.51
C GLY A 140 -7.01 -7.55 -5.21
N ALA A 141 -7.25 -7.11 -6.44
CA ALA A 141 -6.34 -6.23 -7.17
C ALA A 141 -6.16 -4.87 -6.45
N ARG A 142 -5.01 -4.22 -6.65
CA ARG A 142 -4.88 -2.80 -6.29
C ARG A 142 -5.67 -1.98 -7.29
N ILE A 143 -6.30 -0.89 -6.85
CA ILE A 143 -7.08 -0.03 -7.77
C ILE A 143 -6.26 0.47 -8.96
N GLY A 144 -4.99 0.82 -8.75
CA GLY A 144 -4.11 1.22 -9.84
C GLY A 144 -3.79 0.10 -10.83
N GLU A 145 -3.74 -1.16 -10.37
CA GLU A 145 -3.57 -2.32 -11.26
C GLU A 145 -4.85 -2.51 -12.10
N ALA A 146 -6.03 -2.46 -11.47
CA ALA A 146 -7.31 -2.63 -12.16
C ALA A 146 -7.57 -1.51 -13.19
N LEU A 147 -7.26 -0.25 -12.86
CA LEU A 147 -7.44 0.88 -13.77
C LEU A 147 -6.49 0.88 -14.97
N LYS A 148 -5.38 0.13 -14.90
CA LYS A 148 -4.39 0.00 -15.99
C LYS A 148 -4.50 -1.31 -16.75
N LEU A 149 -5.32 -2.25 -16.27
CA LEU A 149 -5.49 -3.57 -16.86
C LEU A 149 -5.90 -3.47 -18.34
N ASN A 150 -5.29 -4.28 -19.20
CA ASN A 150 -5.63 -4.39 -20.62
C ASN A 150 -6.41 -5.67 -20.90
N TRP A 151 -7.11 -5.72 -22.04
CA TRP A 151 -7.83 -6.92 -22.48
C TRP A 151 -6.91 -8.11 -22.76
N CYS A 152 -5.67 -7.86 -23.19
CA CYS A 152 -4.65 -8.90 -23.40
C CYS A 152 -4.07 -9.46 -22.09
N ASP A 153 -4.30 -8.78 -20.96
CA ASP A 153 -3.91 -9.28 -19.64
C ASP A 153 -4.92 -10.29 -19.07
N ILE A 154 -6.05 -10.47 -19.75
CA ILE A 154 -7.14 -11.37 -19.36
C ILE A 154 -7.23 -12.50 -20.38
N ASP A 155 -6.88 -13.70 -19.93
CA ASP A 155 -6.88 -14.92 -20.74
C ASP A 155 -7.80 -15.96 -20.09
N GLY A 156 -8.94 -16.22 -20.75
CA GLY A 156 -10.00 -17.08 -20.24
C GLY A 156 -10.43 -16.70 -18.82
N ASP A 157 -10.13 -17.60 -17.88
CA ASP A 157 -10.49 -17.49 -16.47
C ASP A 157 -9.40 -16.84 -15.61
N TYR A 158 -8.32 -16.34 -16.22
CA TYR A 158 -7.17 -15.79 -15.52
C TYR A 158 -6.95 -14.32 -15.85
N VAL A 159 -6.39 -13.58 -14.89
CA VAL A 159 -5.92 -12.22 -15.09
C VAL A 159 -4.48 -12.09 -14.61
N THR A 160 -3.65 -11.40 -15.40
CA THR A 160 -2.25 -11.14 -15.08
C THR A 160 -2.06 -9.66 -14.73
N PHE A 161 -1.40 -9.40 -13.59
CA PHE A 161 -1.01 -8.06 -13.16
C PHE A 161 0.50 -7.92 -13.29
N TRP A 162 0.94 -7.18 -14.31
CA TRP A 162 2.36 -6.99 -14.64
C TRP A 162 3.07 -5.91 -13.83
N GLU A 163 2.36 -4.84 -13.44
CA GLU A 163 2.99 -3.70 -12.77
C GLU A 163 3.28 -3.96 -11.28
N THR A 164 4.54 -3.77 -10.87
CA THR A 164 4.93 -2.66 -9.96
C THR A 164 6.46 -2.49 -9.88
N LYS A 165 6.94 -1.26 -9.60
CA LYS A 165 8.36 -0.90 -9.26
C LYS A 165 8.97 -1.68 -8.07
N SER A 166 8.27 -2.65 -7.46
CA SER A 166 8.72 -3.36 -6.24
C SER A 166 8.02 -4.70 -5.92
N SER A 167 7.08 -5.16 -6.74
CA SER A 167 6.40 -6.47 -6.58
C SER A 167 6.53 -7.28 -7.87
N GLN A 168 6.54 -8.60 -7.72
CA GLN A 168 6.60 -9.52 -8.87
C GLN A 168 5.25 -9.54 -9.61
N PRO A 169 5.27 -9.75 -10.94
CA PRO A 169 4.06 -10.06 -11.70
C PRO A 169 3.32 -11.23 -11.07
N ARG A 170 1.99 -11.23 -11.18
CA ARG A 170 1.17 -12.36 -10.71
C ARG A 170 0.00 -12.62 -11.64
N THR A 171 -0.33 -13.88 -11.81
CA THR A 171 -1.53 -14.33 -12.51
C THR A 171 -2.44 -14.98 -11.49
N ILE A 172 -3.73 -14.62 -11.50
CA ILE A 172 -4.72 -15.16 -10.57
C ILE A 172 -5.94 -15.69 -11.32
N PRO A 173 -6.60 -16.73 -10.81
CA PRO A 173 -7.90 -17.14 -11.32
C PRO A 173 -8.98 -16.11 -10.93
N LEU A 174 -9.93 -15.88 -11.83
CA LEU A 174 -11.08 -15.03 -11.64
C LEU A 174 -12.26 -15.83 -11.10
N SER A 175 -12.92 -15.33 -10.08
CA SER A 175 -14.21 -15.88 -9.64
C SER A 175 -15.27 -15.73 -10.73
N GLU A 176 -16.36 -16.50 -10.66
CA GLU A 176 -17.50 -16.34 -11.57
C GLU A 176 -18.05 -14.91 -11.57
N ARG A 177 -18.11 -14.26 -10.41
CA ARG A 177 -18.56 -12.86 -10.28
C ARG A 177 -17.60 -11.89 -10.97
N ALA A 178 -16.29 -12.09 -10.84
CA ALA A 178 -15.31 -11.28 -11.56
C ALA A 178 -15.41 -11.48 -13.07
N ARG A 179 -15.58 -12.72 -13.54
CA ARG A 179 -15.77 -13.04 -14.96
C ARG A 179 -17.02 -12.38 -15.54
N LYS A 180 -18.14 -12.36 -14.80
CA LYS A 180 -19.36 -11.65 -15.20
C LYS A 180 -19.10 -10.16 -15.42
N VAL A 181 -18.41 -9.50 -14.48
CA VAL A 181 -18.03 -8.09 -14.61
C VAL A 181 -17.17 -7.85 -15.86
N ILE A 182 -16.17 -8.69 -16.10
CA ILE A 182 -15.29 -8.57 -17.28
C ILE A 182 -16.09 -8.77 -18.57
N ALA A 183 -17.00 -9.75 -18.62
CA ALA A 183 -17.86 -9.98 -19.77
C ALA A 183 -18.79 -8.80 -20.06
N GLU A 184 -19.38 -8.19 -19.02
CA GLU A 184 -20.18 -6.96 -19.16
C GLU A 184 -19.35 -5.78 -19.67
N GLN A 185 -18.12 -5.62 -19.19
CA GLN A 185 -17.21 -4.58 -19.67
C GLN A 185 -16.82 -4.81 -21.13
N ARG A 186 -16.65 -6.06 -21.59
CA ARG A 186 -16.37 -6.37 -23.01
C ARG A 186 -17.52 -6.00 -23.94
N LYS A 187 -18.78 -6.05 -23.47
CA LYS A 187 -19.96 -5.66 -24.27
C LYS A 187 -20.00 -4.16 -24.52
N LYS A 188 -19.41 -3.36 -23.63
CA LYS A 188 -19.30 -1.91 -23.81
C LYS A 188 -18.29 -1.68 -24.92
N ARG A 189 -18.74 -1.14 -26.05
CA ARG A 189 -17.91 -0.79 -27.22
C ARG A 189 -16.97 0.39 -26.93
N SER A 190 -16.22 0.33 -25.83
CA SER A 190 -15.19 1.31 -25.50
C SER A 190 -14.03 1.16 -26.48
N ARG A 191 -13.45 2.30 -26.87
CA ARG A 191 -12.21 2.36 -27.65
C ARG A 191 -10.95 2.12 -26.81
N LYS A 192 -11.08 1.90 -25.50
CA LYS A 192 -9.93 1.66 -24.62
C LYS A 192 -9.44 0.22 -24.70
N SER A 193 -8.16 0.09 -24.38
CA SER A 193 -7.45 -1.18 -24.39
C SER A 193 -7.79 -2.08 -23.20
N GLY A 194 -8.66 -1.67 -22.28
CA GLY A 194 -9.02 -2.48 -21.11
C GLY A 194 -10.31 -2.10 -20.40
N PRO A 195 -10.77 -2.94 -19.45
CA PRO A 195 -12.12 -2.90 -18.88
C PRO A 195 -12.44 -1.66 -18.04
N PHE A 196 -11.44 -1.04 -17.41
CA PHE A 196 -11.66 0.06 -16.45
C PHE A 196 -10.86 1.32 -16.77
N GLN A 197 -10.18 1.36 -17.91
CA GLN A 197 -9.30 2.47 -18.29
C GLN A 197 -10.04 3.79 -18.56
N ASP A 198 -11.36 3.72 -18.81
CA ASP A 198 -12.20 4.91 -18.96
C ASP A 198 -12.54 5.60 -17.65
N ILE A 199 -12.21 5.00 -16.50
CA ILE A 199 -12.55 5.52 -15.18
C ILE A 199 -11.39 6.38 -14.66
N PRO A 200 -11.49 7.72 -14.65
CA PRO A 200 -10.45 8.54 -14.06
C PRO A 200 -10.48 8.35 -12.53
N TYR A 201 -9.32 8.05 -11.94
CA TYR A 201 -9.24 7.76 -10.50
C TYR A 201 -9.86 8.84 -9.61
N TYR A 202 -9.69 10.11 -9.94
CA TYR A 202 -10.26 11.22 -9.15
C TYR A 202 -11.79 11.24 -9.18
N LYS A 203 -12.42 10.87 -10.32
CA LYS A 203 -13.88 10.77 -10.43
C LYS A 203 -14.41 9.59 -9.63
N PHE A 204 -13.77 8.42 -9.75
CA PHE A 204 -14.09 7.27 -8.91
C PHE A 204 -13.93 7.60 -7.42
N ARG A 205 -12.88 8.34 -7.04
CA ARG A 205 -12.66 8.76 -5.65
C ARG A 205 -13.76 9.69 -5.14
N GLY A 206 -14.29 10.56 -6.01
CA GLY A 206 -15.47 11.39 -5.75
C GLY A 206 -16.72 10.54 -5.52
N GLY A 207 -17.05 9.66 -6.46
CA GLY A 207 -18.19 8.73 -6.34
C GLY A 207 -18.10 7.84 -5.10
N TRP A 208 -16.90 7.34 -4.77
CA TRP A 208 -16.65 6.60 -3.54
C TRP A 208 -16.97 7.42 -2.27
N ASN A 209 -16.58 8.70 -2.24
CA ASN A 209 -16.88 9.55 -1.08
C ASN A 209 -18.39 9.80 -0.95
N SER A 210 -19.10 10.01 -2.06
CA SER A 210 -20.55 10.17 -2.07
C SER A 210 -21.26 8.90 -1.62
N ALA A 211 -20.90 7.72 -2.16
CA ALA A 211 -21.45 6.45 -1.72
C ALA A 211 -21.20 6.20 -0.23
N LYS A 212 -19.97 6.44 0.23
CA LYS A 212 -19.59 6.32 1.65
C LYS A 212 -20.41 7.22 2.57
N GLU A 213 -20.80 8.41 2.11
CA GLU A 213 -21.69 9.30 2.86
C GLU A 213 -23.12 8.75 2.92
N ARG A 214 -23.65 8.26 1.80
CA ARG A 214 -24.99 7.66 1.73
C ARG A 214 -25.13 6.36 2.53
N THR A 215 -24.06 5.59 2.67
CA THR A 215 -24.02 4.40 3.53
C THR A 215 -23.70 4.70 5.00
N HIS A 216 -23.73 5.97 5.43
CA HIS A 216 -23.41 6.41 6.81
C HIS A 216 -22.02 5.99 7.30
N MET A 217 -21.06 5.80 6.40
CA MET A 217 -19.67 5.40 6.73
C MET A 217 -18.68 6.58 6.67
N ARG A 218 -19.16 7.82 6.51
CA ARG A 218 -18.34 9.03 6.29
C ARG A 218 -17.18 9.18 7.29
N ASP A 219 -17.46 8.96 8.57
CA ASP A 219 -16.49 9.17 9.66
C ASP A 219 -15.45 8.05 9.80
N ASP A 220 -15.69 6.88 9.20
CA ASP A 220 -14.71 5.79 9.20
C ASP A 220 -13.58 6.10 8.21
N ARG A 221 -12.49 6.69 8.69
CA ARG A 221 -11.31 7.05 7.89
C ARG A 221 -10.64 5.85 7.19
N ASN A 222 -10.95 4.62 7.59
CA ASN A 222 -10.38 3.40 7.00
C ASN A 222 -11.25 2.83 5.85
N VAL A 223 -12.48 3.33 5.66
CA VAL A 223 -13.31 3.03 4.49
C VAL A 223 -12.84 3.89 3.31
N VAL A 224 -11.77 3.43 2.69
CA VAL A 224 -11.19 3.95 1.44
C VAL A 224 -11.17 2.81 0.42
N PRO A 225 -11.02 3.05 -0.89
CA PRO A 225 -11.14 1.97 -1.90
C PRO A 225 -10.28 0.73 -1.66
N HIS A 226 -9.14 0.88 -0.97
CA HIS A 226 -8.29 -0.26 -0.59
C HIS A 226 -8.97 -1.26 0.38
N VAL A 227 -10.05 -0.85 1.05
CA VAL A 227 -10.89 -1.72 1.88
C VAL A 227 -11.42 -2.90 1.08
N LEU A 228 -11.70 -2.75 -0.22
CA LEU A 228 -12.20 -3.83 -1.07
C LEU A 228 -11.20 -4.99 -1.16
N ARG A 229 -9.90 -4.65 -1.28
CA ARG A 229 -8.82 -5.64 -1.26
C ARG A 229 -8.65 -6.26 0.13
N HIS A 230 -8.85 -5.48 1.20
CA HIS A 230 -8.88 -6.03 2.55
C HIS A 230 -10.05 -7.01 2.72
N THR A 231 -11.23 -6.71 2.18
CA THR A 231 -12.39 -7.61 2.17
C THR A 231 -12.09 -8.90 1.43
N CYS A 232 -11.44 -8.84 0.26
CA CYS A 232 -10.96 -10.03 -0.45
C CYS A 232 -10.09 -10.93 0.45
N ALA A 233 -9.05 -10.33 1.05
CA ALA A 233 -8.11 -11.04 1.91
C ALA A 233 -8.78 -11.64 3.16
N SER A 234 -9.67 -10.87 3.80
CA SER A 234 -10.44 -11.33 4.95
C SER A 234 -11.36 -12.50 4.59
N ARG A 235 -12.06 -12.44 3.45
CA ARG A 235 -12.91 -13.54 2.98
C ARG A 235 -12.13 -14.81 2.76
N LEU A 236 -10.99 -14.74 2.05
CA LEU A 236 -10.14 -15.89 1.83
C LEU A 236 -9.66 -16.49 3.16
N ALA A 237 -9.22 -15.65 4.10
CA ALA A 237 -8.78 -16.11 5.43
C ALA A 237 -9.93 -16.77 6.21
N GLN A 238 -11.12 -16.14 6.23
CA GLN A 238 -12.32 -16.66 6.88
C GLN A 238 -12.80 -17.98 6.26
N SER A 239 -12.59 -18.18 4.96
CA SER A 239 -12.85 -19.44 4.26
C SER A 239 -11.78 -20.51 4.50
N GLY A 240 -10.81 -20.28 5.37
CA GLY A 240 -9.77 -21.26 5.70
C GLY A 240 -8.68 -21.40 4.64
N VAL A 241 -8.57 -20.47 3.69
CA VAL A 241 -7.49 -20.52 2.68
C VAL A 241 -6.15 -20.28 3.36
N ASP A 242 -5.20 -21.16 3.04
CA ASP A 242 -3.84 -21.08 3.56
C ASP A 242 -3.19 -19.69 3.32
N ILE A 243 -2.48 -19.19 4.33
CA ILE A 243 -1.95 -17.83 4.37
C ILE A 243 -0.91 -17.58 3.26
N LYS A 244 -0.18 -18.61 2.83
CA LYS A 244 0.80 -18.52 1.76
C LYS A 244 0.10 -18.41 0.41
N ARG A 245 -0.99 -19.15 0.19
CA ARG A 245 -1.85 -18.97 -1.01
C ARG A 245 -2.46 -17.58 -1.07
N ILE A 246 -2.95 -17.04 0.05
CA ILE A 246 -3.45 -15.66 0.12
C ILE A 246 -2.33 -14.65 -0.20
N GLN A 247 -1.11 -14.88 0.29
CA GLN A 247 0.04 -14.02 0.00
C GLN A 247 0.32 -13.95 -1.50
N GLU A 248 0.30 -15.10 -2.18
CA GLU A 248 0.56 -15.22 -3.62
C GLU A 248 -0.57 -14.61 -4.45
N PHE A 249 -1.82 -14.94 -4.14
CA PHE A 249 -3.00 -14.38 -4.79
C PHE A 249 -3.02 -12.85 -4.73
N LEU A 250 -2.71 -12.28 -3.57
CA LEU A 250 -2.67 -10.83 -3.39
C LEU A 250 -1.37 -10.22 -3.94
N GLY A 251 -0.30 -10.98 -4.14
CA GLY A 251 1.02 -10.44 -4.50
C GLY A 251 1.65 -9.62 -3.38
N HIS A 252 1.59 -10.12 -2.15
CA HIS A 252 2.28 -9.51 -1.01
C HIS A 252 3.76 -9.90 -0.99
N ARG A 253 4.64 -8.90 -0.95
CA ARG A 253 6.09 -9.10 -0.95
C ARG A 253 6.60 -9.86 0.27
N THR A 254 6.02 -9.61 1.44
CA THR A 254 6.41 -10.30 2.68
C THR A 254 5.21 -10.97 3.32
N LEU A 255 5.43 -12.11 3.97
CA LEU A 255 4.40 -12.84 4.68
C LEU A 255 3.77 -11.99 5.80
N SER A 256 4.56 -11.11 6.44
CA SER A 256 4.08 -10.17 7.46
C SER A 256 2.93 -9.27 6.98
N MET A 257 2.84 -8.95 5.68
CA MET A 257 1.73 -8.19 5.13
C MET A 257 0.42 -8.99 5.15
N THR A 258 0.49 -10.31 4.96
CA THR A 258 -0.66 -11.22 4.93
C THR A 258 -1.02 -11.72 6.33
N LEU A 259 -0.04 -11.91 7.23
CA LEU A 259 -0.29 -12.35 8.62
C LEU A 259 -1.28 -11.45 9.38
N ARG A 260 -1.50 -10.22 8.93
CA ARG A 260 -2.54 -9.34 9.47
C ARG A 260 -3.96 -9.91 9.34
N TYR A 261 -4.21 -10.88 8.46
CA TYR A 261 -5.50 -11.58 8.33
C TYR A 261 -5.52 -12.96 8.99
N ALA A 262 -4.39 -13.48 9.47
CA ALA A 262 -4.29 -14.86 9.96
C ALA A 262 -5.25 -15.16 11.12
N HIS A 263 -5.47 -14.17 11.99
CA HIS A 263 -6.40 -14.27 13.11
C HIS A 263 -7.88 -14.43 12.71
N LEU A 264 -8.22 -14.18 11.44
CA LEU A 264 -9.57 -14.36 10.90
C LEU A 264 -9.82 -15.80 10.44
N SER A 265 -8.79 -16.65 10.40
CA SER A 265 -8.93 -18.03 9.95
C SER A 265 -9.55 -18.88 11.05
N PRO A 266 -10.82 -19.32 10.88
CA PRO A 266 -11.46 -20.19 11.86
C PRO A 266 -10.75 -21.53 11.85
N LYS A 267 -10.49 -22.09 13.04
CA LYS A 267 -10.05 -23.50 13.18
C LYS A 267 -8.80 -23.86 12.36
N HIS A 268 -7.89 -22.91 12.15
CA HIS A 268 -6.69 -23.12 11.32
C HIS A 268 -5.74 -24.21 11.85
N LEU A 269 -5.93 -24.66 13.09
CA LEU A 269 -5.19 -25.77 13.70
C LEU A 269 -5.94 -27.11 13.64
N ASP A 270 -7.26 -27.13 13.37
CA ASP A 270 -8.05 -28.37 13.31
C ASP A 270 -7.53 -29.27 12.19
N VAL A 271 -7.15 -28.68 11.05
CA VAL A 271 -6.49 -29.38 9.94
C VAL A 271 -5.18 -30.05 10.34
N CYS A 272 -4.46 -29.52 11.34
CA CYS A 272 -3.25 -30.16 11.86
C CYS A 272 -3.60 -31.41 12.66
N ALA A 273 -4.64 -31.33 13.51
CA ALA A 273 -5.11 -32.50 14.27
C ALA A 273 -5.65 -33.59 13.32
N GLU A 274 -6.44 -33.23 12.31
CA GLU A 274 -6.93 -34.15 11.28
C GLU A 274 -5.77 -34.81 10.51
N ALA A 275 -4.75 -34.04 10.12
CA ALA A 275 -3.58 -34.57 9.45
C ALA A 275 -2.82 -35.58 10.30
N LEU A 276 -2.67 -35.33 11.61
CA LEU A 276 -2.02 -36.26 12.53
C LEU A 276 -2.86 -37.53 12.75
N ASN A 277 -4.18 -37.42 12.82
CA ASN A 277 -5.09 -38.57 12.95
C ASN A 277 -5.03 -39.54 11.75
N ASN A 278 -4.62 -39.05 10.58
CA ASN A 278 -4.49 -39.89 9.37
C ASN A 278 -3.28 -40.84 9.43
N PHE A 279 -2.34 -40.61 10.35
CA PHE A 279 -1.28 -41.56 10.63
C PHE A 279 -1.78 -42.55 11.69
N LYS A 280 -2.20 -43.74 11.25
CA LYS A 280 -2.45 -44.85 12.17
C LYS A 280 -1.13 -45.20 12.88
N SER A 281 -1.17 -45.25 14.20
CA SER A 281 -0.15 -45.85 15.06
C SER A 281 0.04 -47.34 14.74
#